data_AF-A0A5M9L1Q5-F1
#
_entry.id   AF-A0A5M9L1Q5-F1
#
_cell.length_a   1.000
_cell.length_b   1.000
_cell.length_c   1.000
_cell.angle_alpha   90.00
_cell.angle_beta   90.00
_cell.angle_gamma   90.00
#
_symmetry.space_group_name_H-M   'P 1'
#
loop_
_entity.id
_entity.type
_entity.pdbx_description
1 polymer ?
#
loop_
_entity_poly.entity_id
_entity_poly.type
_entity_poly.pdbx_seq_one_letter_code
_entity_poly.pdbx_strand_id
1 'polypeptide(L)'
;MGSIDHKGTVPWGGDASYKVFRNVRSYGAVGDGVTDDTKAFKNAMSDGKRCAVKCNGSTVRNAIVYIPPGTYVISSTIVMPFGTQVIGDANARPTLKASKSFIGMGVLSTDEYTGGGTGTDGLDQQYFVNTANFYRQLRNLIIDVTQTRTSQKVACLHYQVAQATSTQNLLLIAGSSGYGMYAENGSGGQISDVEFQGGTVGLFGGSQQFIAQRLKFSGCTVGVQLIWDWGWAWKSIEMNNVSTGFKLVPDSGSGSSGGSTATSSNIGSASFLDSSFNNANTVVVVEPPSKTSGTGTTGLVLENIKLSGVTAAVVDNTGATILGVSSNIGP
;
A
#
# COMPACT_ATOMS: atom_id res chain seq x y z
N MET A 1 13.12 11.51 17.92
CA MET A 1 12.00 12.37 17.47
C MET A 1 11.08 12.75 18.61
N GLY A 2 10.73 11.85 19.54
CA GLY A 2 9.79 12.15 20.63
C GLY A 2 10.21 13.20 21.67
N SER A 3 11.47 13.66 21.69
CA SER A 3 12.01 14.57 22.71
C SER A 3 12.74 15.81 22.16
N ILE A 4 12.86 15.96 20.83
CA ILE A 4 13.51 17.14 20.26
C ILE A 4 12.58 18.35 20.39
N ASP A 5 13.14 19.54 20.61
CA ASP A 5 12.37 20.78 20.57
C ASP A 5 11.59 20.93 19.26
N HIS A 6 10.27 21.01 19.34
CA HIS A 6 9.37 21.12 18.19
C HIS A 6 9.12 22.58 17.81
N LYS A 7 10.10 23.20 17.12
CA LYS A 7 10.06 24.63 16.74
C LYS A 7 9.64 24.89 15.28
N GLY A 8 9.25 23.85 14.56
CA GLY A 8 8.87 23.97 13.14
C GLY A 8 7.58 24.77 12.94
N THR A 9 7.59 25.65 11.94
CA THR A 9 6.46 26.49 11.54
C THR A 9 6.19 26.36 10.03
N VAL A 10 5.10 26.95 9.55
CA VAL A 10 4.80 27.06 8.12
C VAL A 10 4.85 28.54 7.70
N PRO A 11 5.96 29.02 7.12
CA PRO A 11 6.18 30.44 6.86
C PRO A 11 5.08 31.11 6.00
N TRP A 12 4.51 30.36 5.06
CA TRP A 12 3.47 30.85 4.13
C TRP A 12 2.07 30.33 4.47
N GLY A 13 1.87 29.77 5.66
CA GLY A 13 0.58 29.19 6.09
C GLY A 13 -0.44 30.21 6.58
N GLY A 14 -0.03 31.44 6.87
CA GLY A 14 -0.90 32.51 7.40
C GLY A 14 -1.40 32.26 8.83
N ASP A 15 -0.88 31.24 9.52
CA ASP A 15 -1.24 30.89 10.89
C ASP A 15 0.03 30.56 11.70
N ALA A 16 0.46 31.51 12.52
CA ALA A 16 1.63 31.35 13.39
C ALA A 16 1.43 30.31 14.50
N SER A 17 0.18 29.93 14.78
CA SER A 17 -0.18 28.90 15.77
C SER A 17 -0.24 27.49 15.19
N TYR A 18 -0.06 27.36 13.87
CA TYR A 18 -0.13 26.07 13.19
C TYR A 18 0.93 25.10 13.73
N LYS A 19 0.46 23.98 14.28
CA LYS A 19 1.33 22.93 14.82
C LYS A 19 1.79 22.03 13.69
N VAL A 20 3.08 22.00 13.37
CA VAL A 20 3.60 21.04 12.37
C VAL A 20 3.71 19.64 12.97
N PHE A 21 4.23 19.52 14.18
CA PHE A 21 4.42 18.26 14.89
C PHE A 21 3.24 17.95 15.82
N ARG A 22 2.75 16.72 15.77
CA ARG A 22 1.59 16.26 16.54
C ARG A 22 1.88 14.87 17.11
N ASN A 23 1.96 14.76 18.43
CA ASN A 23 2.06 13.46 19.11
C ASN A 23 0.65 12.96 19.42
N VAL A 24 0.26 11.77 18.96
CA VAL A 24 -1.09 11.23 19.17
C VAL A 24 -1.50 11.15 20.65
N ARG A 25 -0.54 10.98 21.58
CA ARG A 25 -0.82 10.99 23.03
C ARG A 25 -1.29 12.36 23.53
N SER A 26 -0.80 13.45 22.93
CA SER A 26 -1.28 14.81 23.22
C SER A 26 -2.73 15.05 22.76
N TYR A 27 -3.27 14.16 21.93
CA TYR A 27 -4.67 14.18 21.48
C TYR A 27 -5.53 13.12 22.18
N GLY A 28 -5.01 12.48 23.23
CA GLY A 28 -5.73 11.53 24.09
C GLY A 28 -5.54 10.06 23.74
N ALA A 29 -4.62 9.70 22.86
CA ALA A 29 -4.33 8.30 22.58
C ALA A 29 -3.63 7.64 23.77
N VAL A 30 -4.11 6.47 24.19
CA VAL A 30 -3.58 5.74 25.36
C VAL A 30 -2.51 4.74 24.92
N GLY A 31 -2.76 3.94 23.88
CA GLY A 31 -1.80 2.95 23.39
C GLY A 31 -1.62 1.72 24.28
N ASP A 32 -2.65 1.34 25.04
CA ASP A 32 -2.69 0.21 25.98
C ASP A 32 -3.16 -1.12 25.36
N GLY A 33 -3.60 -1.10 24.09
CA GLY A 33 -4.14 -2.25 23.38
C GLY A 33 -5.59 -2.61 23.73
N VAL A 34 -6.28 -1.77 24.51
CA VAL A 34 -7.66 -1.97 24.98
C VAL A 34 -8.53 -0.76 24.65
N THR A 35 -8.06 0.44 24.96
CA THR A 35 -8.75 1.70 24.71
C THR A 35 -8.83 1.98 23.21
N ASP A 36 -10.03 2.34 22.72
CA ASP A 36 -10.22 2.77 21.33
C ASP A 36 -9.62 4.17 21.12
N ASP A 37 -8.49 4.19 20.41
CA ASP A 37 -7.70 5.40 20.16
C ASP A 37 -8.10 6.11 18.86
N THR A 38 -9.11 5.62 18.14
CA THR A 38 -9.51 6.14 16.83
C THR A 38 -9.77 7.64 16.85
N LYS A 39 -10.49 8.13 17.87
CA LYS A 39 -10.81 9.56 18.00
C LYS A 39 -9.55 10.41 18.17
N ALA A 40 -8.61 9.96 19.01
CA ALA A 40 -7.36 10.67 19.23
C ALA A 40 -6.52 10.76 17.95
N PHE A 41 -6.45 9.67 17.19
CA PHE A 41 -5.78 9.67 15.88
C PHE A 41 -6.45 10.61 14.89
N LYS A 42 -7.78 10.58 14.76
CA LYS A 42 -8.51 11.50 13.86
C LYS A 42 -8.28 12.97 14.26
N ASN A 43 -8.26 13.28 15.55
CA ASN A 43 -7.97 14.63 16.04
C ASN A 43 -6.53 15.05 15.68
N ALA A 44 -5.54 14.19 15.92
CA ALA A 44 -4.15 14.45 15.54
C ALA A 44 -3.98 14.62 14.03
N MET A 45 -4.70 13.86 13.19
CA MET A 45 -4.61 13.99 11.74
C MET A 45 -5.18 15.31 11.21
N SER A 46 -6.22 15.85 11.85
CA SER A 46 -7.03 16.96 11.34
C SER A 46 -6.74 18.34 11.97
N ASP A 47 -6.06 18.39 13.11
CA ASP A 47 -5.74 19.64 13.81
C ASP A 47 -5.01 20.65 12.91
N GLY A 48 -5.45 21.92 12.96
CA GLY A 48 -4.92 23.02 12.14
C GLY A 48 -5.59 23.22 10.78
N LYS A 49 -6.89 22.89 10.64
CA LYS A 49 -7.69 23.11 9.40
C LYS A 49 -7.01 22.57 8.14
N ARG A 50 -6.53 21.34 8.23
CA ARG A 50 -5.68 20.72 7.19
C ARG A 50 -6.41 20.50 5.87
N CYS A 51 -5.62 20.19 4.84
CA CYS A 51 -6.11 19.95 3.49
C CYS A 51 -6.74 18.56 3.36
N ALA A 52 -8.06 18.47 3.54
CA ALA A 52 -8.84 17.24 3.44
C ALA A 52 -9.80 17.33 2.23
N VAL A 53 -11.04 16.84 2.37
CA VAL A 53 -12.07 16.90 1.33
C VAL A 53 -12.18 18.30 0.69
N LYS A 54 -12.29 18.36 -0.64
CA LYS A 54 -12.45 19.60 -1.44
C LYS A 54 -11.26 20.59 -1.39
N CYS A 55 -10.09 20.17 -0.92
CA CYS A 55 -8.90 21.01 -0.88
C CYS A 55 -7.97 20.84 -2.10
N ASN A 56 -8.05 19.71 -2.81
CA ASN A 56 -7.23 19.32 -3.98
C ASN A 56 -5.71 19.18 -3.74
N GLY A 57 -5.11 19.93 -2.82
CA GLY A 57 -3.70 19.83 -2.46
C GLY A 57 -3.23 21.03 -1.63
N SER A 58 -2.12 20.86 -0.89
CA SER A 58 -1.53 21.96 -0.12
C SER A 58 -0.06 21.72 0.19
N THR A 59 0.73 22.78 0.18
CA THR A 59 2.12 22.80 0.67
C THR A 59 2.28 23.62 1.95
N VAL A 60 1.20 24.24 2.42
CA VAL A 60 1.19 25.16 3.57
C VAL A 60 0.37 24.63 4.74
N ARG A 61 -0.02 23.35 4.70
CA ARG A 61 -0.79 22.67 5.77
C ARG A 61 -0.28 21.25 6.04
N ASN A 62 1.04 21.07 5.94
CA ASN A 62 1.72 19.79 6.13
C ASN A 62 1.83 19.42 7.62
N ALA A 63 1.83 18.13 7.91
CA ALA A 63 1.84 17.61 9.28
C ALA A 63 2.83 16.46 9.45
N ILE A 64 3.49 16.43 10.61
CA ILE A 64 4.11 15.23 11.15
C ILE A 64 3.23 14.72 12.29
N VAL A 65 2.68 13.52 12.12
CA VAL A 65 1.92 12.80 13.16
C VAL A 65 2.81 11.70 13.71
N TYR A 66 3.29 11.90 14.92
CA TYR A 66 4.17 10.99 15.64
C TYR A 66 3.38 10.05 16.55
N ILE A 67 3.74 8.77 16.51
CA ILE A 67 3.11 7.70 17.28
C ILE A 67 4.17 7.10 18.21
N PRO A 68 4.13 7.38 19.53
CA PRO A 68 5.01 6.75 20.50
C PRO A 68 4.79 5.23 20.58
N PRO A 69 5.70 4.47 21.21
CA PRO A 69 5.50 3.04 21.42
C PRO A 69 4.18 2.72 22.13
N GLY A 70 3.51 1.65 21.73
CA GLY A 70 2.23 1.21 22.28
C GLY A 70 1.41 0.40 21.27
N THR A 71 0.28 -0.12 21.73
CA THR A 71 -0.72 -0.77 20.87
C THR A 71 -1.98 0.07 20.88
N TYR A 72 -2.39 0.57 19.72
CA TYR A 72 -3.49 1.50 19.57
C TYR A 72 -4.66 0.79 18.89
N VAL A 73 -5.78 0.62 19.58
CA VAL A 73 -6.97 -0.02 19.00
C VAL A 73 -7.68 0.98 18.10
N ILE A 74 -7.95 0.58 16.86
CA ILE A 74 -8.60 1.41 15.84
C ILE A 74 -9.91 0.74 15.40
N SER A 75 -11.02 1.47 15.41
CA SER A 75 -12.36 0.99 15.04
C SER A 75 -12.90 1.57 13.74
N SER A 76 -12.20 2.52 13.12
CA SER A 76 -12.49 2.94 11.75
C SER A 76 -11.28 3.58 11.09
N THR A 77 -11.31 3.67 9.75
CA THR A 77 -10.25 4.31 8.95
C THR A 77 -9.78 5.63 9.55
N ILE A 78 -8.47 5.80 9.63
CA ILE A 78 -7.79 7.06 9.92
C ILE A 78 -7.32 7.66 8.59
N VAL A 79 -8.08 8.65 8.12
CA VAL A 79 -7.77 9.37 6.88
C VAL A 79 -6.52 10.22 7.07
N MET A 80 -5.63 10.22 6.08
CA MET A 80 -4.42 11.03 6.03
C MET A 80 -4.63 12.25 5.12
N PRO A 81 -4.80 13.47 5.68
CA PRO A 81 -4.92 14.67 4.88
C PRO A 81 -3.67 14.94 4.03
N PHE A 82 -3.76 15.90 3.10
CA PHE A 82 -2.67 16.24 2.20
C PHE A 82 -1.41 16.69 2.94
N GLY A 83 -0.24 16.21 2.53
CA GLY A 83 1.03 16.60 3.16
C GLY A 83 1.27 15.96 4.53
N THR A 84 0.76 14.77 4.79
CA THR A 84 0.93 14.07 6.09
C THR A 84 2.11 13.10 6.07
N GLN A 85 2.97 13.21 7.07
CA GLN A 85 3.94 12.20 7.45
C GLN A 85 3.45 11.50 8.73
N VAL A 86 3.30 10.18 8.70
CA VAL A 86 2.99 9.36 9.86
C VAL A 86 4.25 8.61 10.26
N ILE A 87 4.72 8.87 11.48
CA ILE A 87 6.02 8.39 11.95
C ILE A 87 5.84 7.70 13.30
N GLY A 88 5.98 6.39 13.33
CA GLY A 88 6.11 5.66 14.57
C GLY A 88 7.50 5.81 15.18
N ASP A 89 7.62 5.46 16.46
CA ASP A 89 8.92 5.34 17.09
C ASP A 89 9.79 4.26 16.41
N ALA A 90 11.01 4.63 16.03
CA ALA A 90 11.91 3.74 15.30
C ALA A 90 12.56 2.67 16.18
N ASN A 91 12.70 2.92 17.49
CA ASN A 91 13.32 1.98 18.42
C ASN A 91 12.33 0.93 18.91
N ALA A 92 11.05 1.30 18.99
CA ALA A 92 9.96 0.40 19.34
C ALA A 92 8.71 0.75 18.52
N ARG A 93 8.56 0.10 17.36
CA ARG A 93 7.45 0.35 16.43
C ARG A 93 6.10 0.21 17.15
N PRO A 94 5.23 1.24 17.13
CA PRO A 94 3.87 1.09 17.62
C PRO A 94 3.03 0.22 16.70
N THR A 95 2.00 -0.40 17.29
CA THR A 95 1.03 -1.22 16.58
C THR A 95 -0.30 -0.49 16.45
N LEU A 96 -0.79 -0.31 15.23
CA LEU A 96 -2.18 0.07 14.97
C LEU A 96 -2.99 -1.21 14.76
N LYS A 97 -3.83 -1.54 15.74
CA LYS A 97 -4.59 -2.79 15.76
C LYS A 97 -6.05 -2.52 15.41
N ALA A 98 -6.48 -2.97 14.25
CA ALA A 98 -7.88 -2.87 13.87
C ALA A 98 -8.73 -3.78 14.75
N SER A 99 -9.78 -3.22 15.35
CA SER A 99 -10.72 -3.93 16.19
C SER A 99 -11.63 -4.87 15.37
N LYS A 100 -12.29 -5.81 16.05
CA LYS A 100 -13.31 -6.68 15.43
C LYS A 100 -14.49 -5.91 14.83
N SER A 101 -14.79 -4.73 15.36
CA SER A 101 -15.85 -3.83 14.86
C SER A 101 -15.34 -2.83 13.83
N PHE A 102 -14.09 -2.95 13.34
CA PHE A 102 -13.50 -1.99 12.42
C PHE A 102 -14.40 -1.73 11.20
N ILE A 103 -14.63 -0.46 10.84
CA ILE A 103 -15.34 -0.06 9.62
C ILE A 103 -14.43 0.79 8.75
N GLY A 104 -14.19 0.34 7.52
CA GLY A 104 -13.36 1.06 6.55
C GLY A 104 -12.64 0.14 5.59
N MET A 105 -12.00 0.73 4.59
CA MET A 105 -11.22 0.02 3.58
C MET A 105 -9.80 -0.31 4.06
N GLY A 106 -9.14 0.66 4.71
CA GLY A 106 -7.80 0.50 5.27
C GLY A 106 -7.66 1.17 6.64
N VAL A 107 -6.81 0.66 7.53
CA VAL A 107 -6.59 1.28 8.86
C VAL A 107 -6.08 2.72 8.71
N LEU A 108 -5.06 2.90 7.87
CA LEU A 108 -4.65 4.20 7.36
C LEU A 108 -5.07 4.31 5.89
N SER A 109 -5.49 5.50 5.49
CA SER A 109 -5.93 5.75 4.13
C SER A 109 -5.41 7.08 3.60
N THR A 110 -4.76 7.06 2.43
CA THR A 110 -4.20 8.26 1.80
C THR A 110 -5.19 9.05 0.95
N ASP A 111 -6.33 8.43 0.62
CA ASP A 111 -7.42 9.03 -0.13
C ASP A 111 -8.73 8.31 0.19
N GLU A 112 -9.85 9.02 0.26
CA GLU A 112 -11.15 8.43 0.62
C GLU A 112 -12.20 8.79 -0.41
N TYR A 113 -13.02 7.81 -0.76
CA TYR A 113 -14.25 8.01 -1.50
C TYR A 113 -15.25 8.80 -0.66
N THR A 114 -15.84 9.84 -1.25
CA THR A 114 -16.79 10.73 -0.56
C THR A 114 -18.24 10.26 -0.72
N GLY A 115 -18.54 9.45 -1.74
CA GLY A 115 -19.91 9.16 -2.17
C GLY A 115 -20.68 10.40 -2.65
N GLY A 116 -19.97 11.51 -2.88
CA GLY A 116 -20.54 12.83 -3.15
C GLY A 116 -20.86 13.12 -4.62
N GLY A 117 -20.80 12.10 -5.48
CA GLY A 117 -20.98 12.19 -6.93
C GLY A 117 -19.75 11.71 -7.70
N THR A 118 -19.60 12.19 -8.92
CA THR A 118 -18.53 11.77 -9.84
C THR A 118 -17.28 12.63 -9.70
N GLY A 119 -16.11 12.00 -9.60
CA GLY A 119 -14.79 12.61 -9.61
C GLY A 119 -14.34 13.04 -11.01
N THR A 120 -13.15 13.64 -11.09
CA THR A 120 -12.59 14.16 -12.35
C THR A 120 -12.19 13.07 -13.35
N ASP A 121 -12.04 11.83 -12.88
CA ASP A 121 -11.73 10.64 -13.67
C ASP A 121 -13.00 9.89 -14.14
N GLY A 122 -14.19 10.41 -13.83
CA GLY A 122 -15.46 9.76 -14.17
C GLY A 122 -15.90 8.66 -13.20
N LEU A 123 -15.13 8.40 -12.13
CA LEU A 123 -15.46 7.43 -11.08
C LEU A 123 -16.04 8.13 -9.84
N ASP A 124 -16.21 7.43 -8.73
CA ASP A 124 -16.69 8.04 -7.47
C ASP A 124 -15.72 9.14 -6.99
N GLN A 125 -16.27 10.26 -6.56
CA GLN A 125 -15.48 11.38 -6.05
C GLN A 125 -14.62 10.95 -4.85
N GLN A 126 -13.34 11.36 -4.88
CA GLN A 126 -12.37 11.13 -3.82
C GLN A 126 -11.92 12.45 -3.17
N TYR A 127 -11.12 12.39 -2.10
CA TYR A 127 -10.60 13.60 -1.44
C TYR A 127 -9.59 14.32 -2.34
N PHE A 128 -8.78 13.56 -3.06
CA PHE A 128 -7.75 14.06 -3.94
C PHE A 128 -7.86 13.41 -5.32
N VAL A 129 -7.28 14.06 -6.33
CA VAL A 129 -7.04 13.41 -7.61
C VAL A 129 -5.85 12.48 -7.42
N ASN A 130 -6.01 11.19 -7.73
CA ASN A 130 -4.99 10.17 -7.44
C ASN A 130 -3.60 10.47 -8.03
N THR A 131 -3.53 11.04 -9.24
CA THR A 131 -2.27 11.47 -9.89
C THR A 131 -1.68 12.76 -9.31
N ALA A 132 -2.41 13.45 -8.43
CA ALA A 132 -1.97 14.64 -7.72
C ALA A 132 -1.84 14.43 -6.20
N ASN A 133 -1.97 13.19 -5.70
CA ASN A 133 -1.94 12.88 -4.28
C ASN A 133 -0.50 12.75 -3.73
N PHE A 134 0.22 13.88 -3.69
CA PHE A 134 1.66 13.97 -3.37
C PHE A 134 1.97 14.02 -1.86
N TYR A 135 3.26 14.03 -1.51
CA TYR A 135 3.79 14.43 -0.19
C TYR A 135 3.23 13.62 1.00
N ARG A 136 3.35 12.30 0.94
CA ARG A 136 2.98 11.35 2.00
C ARG A 136 4.18 10.57 2.48
N GLN A 137 4.31 10.34 3.78
CA GLN A 137 5.29 9.39 4.29
C GLN A 137 4.66 8.54 5.37
N LEU A 138 4.95 7.25 5.36
CA LEU A 138 4.60 6.33 6.44
C LEU A 138 5.83 5.56 6.86
N ARG A 139 6.22 5.62 8.13
CA ARG A 139 7.37 4.85 8.60
C ARG A 139 7.30 4.38 10.03
N ASN A 140 7.97 3.25 10.28
CA ASN A 140 8.16 2.63 11.59
C ASN A 140 6.85 2.21 12.26
N LEU A 141 5.97 1.49 11.55
CA LEU A 141 4.67 1.07 12.09
C LEU A 141 4.47 -0.43 11.94
N ILE A 142 3.72 -1.01 12.87
CA ILE A 142 3.04 -2.27 12.69
C ILE A 142 1.56 -1.94 12.49
N ILE A 143 0.92 -2.53 11.48
CA ILE A 143 -0.53 -2.44 11.29
C ILE A 143 -1.09 -3.86 11.23
N ASP A 144 -2.03 -4.16 12.12
CA ASP A 144 -2.59 -5.49 12.30
C ASP A 144 -4.10 -5.47 12.09
N VAL A 145 -4.58 -6.19 11.07
CA VAL A 145 -5.99 -6.34 10.74
C VAL A 145 -6.53 -7.75 10.98
N THR A 146 -5.78 -8.61 11.67
CA THR A 146 -6.14 -10.01 11.93
C THR A 146 -7.42 -10.19 12.75
N GLN A 147 -7.79 -9.20 13.57
CA GLN A 147 -9.01 -9.27 14.40
C GLN A 147 -10.29 -8.80 13.67
N THR A 148 -10.17 -8.21 12.50
CA THR A 148 -11.32 -7.75 11.71
C THR A 148 -12.18 -8.92 11.24
N ARG A 149 -13.44 -8.66 10.91
CA ARG A 149 -14.32 -9.72 10.39
C ARG A 149 -13.89 -10.08 8.97
N THR A 150 -13.81 -11.37 8.69
CA THR A 150 -13.36 -11.87 7.39
C THR A 150 -14.18 -11.34 6.21
N SER A 151 -15.48 -11.11 6.41
CA SER A 151 -16.40 -10.54 5.42
C SER A 151 -16.06 -9.11 5.00
N GLN A 152 -15.25 -8.38 5.78
CA GLN A 152 -14.94 -6.97 5.53
C GLN A 152 -13.72 -6.78 4.63
N LYS A 153 -12.87 -7.81 4.47
CA LYS A 153 -11.68 -7.77 3.61
C LYS A 153 -10.83 -6.51 3.81
N VAL A 154 -10.54 -6.18 5.08
CA VAL A 154 -9.85 -4.94 5.46
C VAL A 154 -8.39 -4.97 5.02
N ALA A 155 -7.89 -3.85 4.49
CA ALA A 155 -6.48 -3.63 4.24
C ALA A 155 -5.78 -3.03 5.46
N CYS A 156 -4.49 -3.31 5.66
CA CYS A 156 -3.72 -2.54 6.63
C CYS A 156 -3.56 -1.08 6.17
N LEU A 157 -3.24 -0.89 4.89
CA LEU A 157 -3.03 0.42 4.29
C LEU A 157 -3.80 0.55 2.97
N HIS A 158 -4.65 1.56 2.85
CA HIS A 158 -5.10 2.07 1.56
C HIS A 158 -4.11 3.15 1.08
N TYR A 159 -3.38 2.87 0.00
CA TYR A 159 -2.20 3.61 -0.45
C TYR A 159 -2.32 4.14 -1.89
N GLN A 160 -3.46 4.74 -2.21
CA GLN A 160 -3.67 5.45 -3.48
C GLN A 160 -2.93 6.80 -3.45
N VAL A 161 -1.78 6.87 -4.11
CA VAL A 161 -0.85 8.02 -4.03
C VAL A 161 -0.20 8.37 -5.38
N ALA A 162 0.45 9.54 -5.41
CA ALA A 162 1.31 9.98 -6.52
C ALA A 162 2.79 10.10 -6.09
N GLN A 163 3.59 10.91 -6.79
CA GLN A 163 5.02 11.12 -6.51
C GLN A 163 5.28 11.81 -5.16
N ALA A 164 6.55 11.82 -4.75
CA ALA A 164 7.00 12.32 -3.45
C ALA A 164 6.28 11.64 -2.28
N THR A 165 6.03 10.33 -2.43
CA THR A 165 5.45 9.48 -1.40
C THR A 165 6.35 8.29 -1.11
N SER A 166 6.42 7.89 0.16
CA SER A 166 7.24 6.75 0.58
C SER A 166 6.67 5.97 1.76
N THR A 167 6.94 4.66 1.74
CA THR A 167 6.86 3.79 2.91
C THR A 167 8.26 3.35 3.35
N GLN A 168 8.45 3.14 4.65
CA GLN A 168 9.69 2.63 5.22
C GLN A 168 9.47 1.90 6.55
N ASN A 169 10.08 0.73 6.72
CA ASN A 169 10.08 0.00 8.00
C ASN A 169 8.66 -0.28 8.53
N LEU A 170 7.82 -0.86 7.66
CA LEU A 170 6.44 -1.23 8.01
C LEU A 170 6.32 -2.75 8.16
N LEU A 171 5.47 -3.20 9.09
CA LEU A 171 4.98 -4.57 9.15
C LEU A 171 3.46 -4.55 9.03
N LEU A 172 2.93 -5.20 8.00
CA LEU A 172 1.51 -5.26 7.67
C LEU A 172 1.02 -6.70 7.86
N ILE A 173 0.16 -6.92 8.85
CA ILE A 173 -0.30 -8.25 9.27
C ILE A 173 -1.79 -8.39 8.96
N ALA A 174 -2.12 -9.32 8.06
CA ALA A 174 -3.48 -9.55 7.60
C ALA A 174 -3.99 -10.97 7.90
N GLY A 175 -5.26 -11.05 8.28
CA GLY A 175 -5.98 -12.34 8.37
C GLY A 175 -6.25 -12.93 6.98
N SER A 176 -6.79 -14.15 6.91
CA SER A 176 -6.89 -14.92 5.66
C SER A 176 -7.66 -14.25 4.51
N SER A 177 -8.55 -13.30 4.79
CA SER A 177 -9.30 -12.55 3.76
C SER A 177 -8.92 -11.07 3.67
N GLY A 178 -7.99 -10.60 4.52
CA GLY A 178 -7.53 -9.21 4.54
C GLY A 178 -6.37 -8.97 3.56
N TYR A 179 -6.01 -7.70 3.42
CA TYR A 179 -4.92 -7.25 2.57
C TYR A 179 -3.84 -6.56 3.40
N GLY A 180 -2.58 -6.68 2.99
CA GLY A 180 -1.52 -5.83 3.55
C GLY A 180 -1.69 -4.40 3.05
N MET A 181 -1.56 -4.21 1.74
CA MET A 181 -1.72 -2.91 1.08
C MET A 181 -2.73 -3.01 -0.07
N TYR A 182 -3.57 -1.98 -0.21
CA TYR A 182 -4.51 -1.82 -1.30
C TYR A 182 -4.31 -0.47 -2.01
N ALA A 183 -4.26 -0.45 -3.34
CA ALA A 183 -4.22 0.78 -4.14
C ALA A 183 -4.76 0.52 -5.55
N GLU A 184 -5.91 1.07 -5.90
CA GLU A 184 -6.59 0.83 -7.17
C GLU A 184 -6.00 1.58 -8.37
N ASN A 185 -5.34 2.71 -8.14
CA ASN A 185 -4.67 3.53 -9.14
C ASN A 185 -3.70 4.54 -8.47
N GLY A 186 -3.07 5.39 -9.28
CA GLY A 186 -2.16 6.44 -8.83
C GLY A 186 -1.00 6.67 -9.81
N SER A 187 -0.09 7.57 -9.46
CA SER A 187 1.16 7.83 -10.21
C SER A 187 2.35 7.71 -9.27
N GLY A 188 2.59 6.48 -8.87
CA GLY A 188 3.41 6.14 -7.73
C GLY A 188 4.85 6.64 -7.70
N GLY A 189 5.37 6.51 -6.49
CA GLY A 189 6.72 6.82 -6.06
C GLY A 189 7.45 5.57 -5.55
N GLN A 190 7.69 5.49 -4.24
CA GLN A 190 8.53 4.44 -3.65
C GLN A 190 7.79 3.62 -2.58
N ILE A 191 7.94 2.29 -2.63
CA ILE A 191 7.59 1.38 -1.54
C ILE A 191 8.87 0.69 -1.09
N SER A 192 9.24 0.82 0.17
CA SER A 192 10.49 0.21 0.66
C SER A 192 10.41 -0.31 2.08
N ASP A 193 11.18 -1.37 2.36
CA ASP A 193 11.36 -1.89 3.72
C ASP A 193 10.02 -2.26 4.36
N VAL A 194 9.18 -3.02 3.64
CA VAL A 194 7.86 -3.47 4.12
C VAL A 194 7.83 -4.98 4.23
N GLU A 195 7.36 -5.45 5.38
CA GLU A 195 7.07 -6.86 5.64
C GLU A 195 5.55 -7.08 5.59
N PHE A 196 5.13 -8.07 4.83
CA PHE A 196 3.76 -8.52 4.66
C PHE A 196 3.62 -9.92 5.27
N GLN A 197 2.67 -10.08 6.19
CA GLN A 197 2.42 -11.35 6.88
C GLN A 197 0.95 -11.76 6.77
N GLY A 198 0.71 -12.96 6.24
CA GLY A 198 -0.64 -13.48 5.99
C GLY A 198 -1.36 -12.72 4.88
N GLY A 199 -2.69 -12.73 4.91
CA GLY A 199 -3.52 -12.05 3.90
C GLY A 199 -3.89 -12.93 2.71
N THR A 200 -5.04 -12.61 2.12
CA THR A 200 -5.40 -13.17 0.80
C THR A 200 -4.48 -12.61 -0.28
N VAL A 201 -4.08 -11.34 -0.16
CA VAL A 201 -3.03 -10.73 -0.97
C VAL A 201 -2.17 -9.82 -0.08
N GLY A 202 -0.85 -9.91 -0.18
CA GLY A 202 0.06 -8.98 0.50
C GLY A 202 -0.10 -7.55 -0.01
N LEU A 203 0.14 -7.33 -1.31
CA LEU A 203 -0.12 -6.07 -2.01
C LEU A 203 -1.11 -6.30 -3.16
N PHE A 204 -2.29 -5.71 -3.07
CA PHE A 204 -3.31 -5.75 -4.12
C PHE A 204 -3.46 -4.37 -4.73
N GLY A 205 -3.13 -4.17 -6.00
CA GLY A 205 -3.28 -2.84 -6.57
C GLY A 205 -2.80 -2.64 -7.99
N GLY A 206 -2.85 -1.40 -8.45
CA GLY A 206 -2.41 -0.94 -9.76
C GLY A 206 -2.04 0.54 -9.71
N SER A 207 -1.09 0.95 -10.55
CA SER A 207 -0.64 2.34 -10.68
C SER A 207 0.20 2.45 -11.94
N GLN A 208 0.31 3.65 -12.51
CA GLN A 208 1.16 3.91 -13.68
C GLN A 208 2.56 3.31 -13.51
N GLN A 209 3.23 3.66 -12.41
CA GLN A 209 4.56 3.17 -12.09
C GLN A 209 4.84 3.19 -10.59
N PHE A 210 5.75 2.33 -10.14
CA PHE A 210 6.39 2.40 -8.82
C PHE A 210 7.79 1.78 -8.88
N ILE A 211 8.62 2.18 -7.91
CA ILE A 211 9.79 1.41 -7.51
C ILE A 211 9.50 0.77 -6.15
N ALA A 212 9.53 -0.57 -6.12
CA ALA A 212 9.29 -1.38 -4.93
C ALA A 212 10.57 -2.14 -4.56
N GLN A 213 11.09 -1.95 -3.35
CA GLN A 213 12.36 -2.56 -2.96
C GLN A 213 12.44 -3.04 -1.51
N ARG A 214 13.18 -4.12 -1.27
CA ARG A 214 13.38 -4.71 0.07
C ARG A 214 12.04 -5.02 0.73
N LEU A 215 11.21 -5.78 0.02
CA LEU A 215 9.90 -6.20 0.50
C LEU A 215 9.94 -7.69 0.85
N LYS A 216 9.33 -8.05 1.97
CA LYS A 216 9.23 -9.44 2.41
C LYS A 216 7.77 -9.87 2.49
N PHE A 217 7.45 -11.03 1.94
CA PHE A 217 6.11 -11.61 1.99
C PHE A 217 6.19 -12.98 2.65
N SER A 218 5.30 -13.23 3.62
CA SER A 218 5.27 -14.48 4.37
C SER A 218 3.84 -14.98 4.58
N GLY A 219 3.54 -16.20 4.10
CA GLY A 219 2.24 -16.83 4.33
C GLY A 219 1.05 -16.17 3.61
N CYS A 220 1.30 -15.31 2.62
CA CYS A 220 0.25 -14.74 1.78
C CYS A 220 -0.27 -15.80 0.80
N THR A 221 -1.58 -15.83 0.50
CA THR A 221 -2.07 -16.66 -0.62
C THR A 221 -1.48 -16.16 -1.95
N VAL A 222 -1.52 -14.84 -2.16
CA VAL A 222 -0.81 -14.16 -3.25
C VAL A 222 0.10 -13.10 -2.65
N GLY A 223 1.38 -13.07 -2.99
CA GLY A 223 2.31 -12.03 -2.53
C GLY A 223 1.87 -10.66 -3.04
N VAL A 224 1.83 -10.53 -4.36
CA VAL A 224 1.40 -9.31 -5.06
C VAL A 224 0.40 -9.67 -6.15
N GLN A 225 -0.74 -8.99 -6.18
CA GLN A 225 -1.63 -8.99 -7.34
C GLN A 225 -1.65 -7.58 -7.94
N LEU A 226 -1.03 -7.45 -9.11
CA LEU A 226 -1.00 -6.21 -9.89
C LEU A 226 -2.13 -6.27 -10.92
N ILE A 227 -3.05 -5.31 -10.86
CA ILE A 227 -4.28 -5.30 -11.68
C ILE A 227 -4.15 -4.43 -12.93
N TRP A 228 -3.26 -3.43 -12.90
CA TRP A 228 -2.84 -2.64 -14.07
C TRP A 228 -1.54 -1.89 -13.77
N ASP A 229 -0.74 -1.63 -14.81
CA ASP A 229 0.38 -0.68 -14.76
C ASP A 229 0.83 -0.22 -16.14
N TRP A 230 1.80 0.70 -16.18
CA TRP A 230 2.64 0.93 -17.36
C TRP A 230 4.01 0.25 -17.18
N GLY A 231 4.60 0.40 -16.00
CA GLY A 231 5.83 -0.30 -15.66
C GLY A 231 6.25 -0.20 -14.19
N TRP A 232 6.54 -1.33 -13.56
CA TRP A 232 7.05 -1.40 -12.19
C TRP A 232 8.43 -2.08 -12.12
N ALA A 233 9.28 -1.55 -11.25
CA ALA A 233 10.56 -2.16 -10.89
C ALA A 233 10.50 -2.72 -9.46
N TRP A 234 10.85 -3.99 -9.34
CA TRP A 234 10.82 -4.77 -8.11
C TRP A 234 12.23 -5.27 -7.81
N LYS A 235 12.80 -4.87 -6.68
CA LYS A 235 14.18 -5.21 -6.33
C LYS A 235 14.32 -5.75 -4.91
N SER A 236 15.10 -6.80 -4.72
CA SER A 236 15.31 -7.39 -3.39
C SER A 236 13.99 -7.80 -2.73
N ILE A 237 13.18 -8.54 -3.48
CA ILE A 237 11.93 -9.10 -2.99
C ILE A 237 12.20 -10.48 -2.40
N GLU A 238 11.68 -10.75 -1.22
CA GLU A 238 11.77 -12.05 -0.57
C GLU A 238 10.36 -12.58 -0.35
N MET A 239 10.05 -13.77 -0.87
CA MET A 239 8.75 -14.41 -0.67
C MET A 239 8.91 -15.81 -0.09
N ASN A 240 8.30 -16.04 1.07
CA ASN A 240 8.37 -17.30 1.80
C ASN A 240 6.96 -17.88 2.02
N ASN A 241 6.75 -19.13 1.63
CA ASN A 241 5.49 -19.84 1.85
C ASN A 241 4.29 -19.08 1.26
N VAL A 242 4.42 -18.63 0.01
CA VAL A 242 3.34 -17.95 -0.73
C VAL A 242 2.82 -18.87 -1.83
N SER A 243 1.51 -18.96 -2.07
CA SER A 243 1.03 -19.83 -3.15
C SER A 243 1.44 -19.25 -4.52
N THR A 244 1.13 -17.97 -4.75
CA THR A 244 1.54 -17.24 -5.95
C THR A 244 2.38 -16.03 -5.55
N GLY A 245 3.55 -15.87 -6.15
CA GLY A 245 4.41 -14.71 -5.90
C GLY A 245 3.81 -13.42 -6.44
N PHE A 246 3.90 -13.25 -7.76
CA PHE A 246 3.34 -12.13 -8.51
C PHE A 246 2.23 -12.60 -9.43
N LYS A 247 1.03 -12.07 -9.25
CA LYS A 247 -0.12 -12.28 -10.13
C LYS A 247 -0.35 -11.01 -10.94
N LEU A 248 0.14 -11.02 -12.18
CA LEU A 248 0.09 -9.91 -13.12
C LEU A 248 -1.09 -10.11 -14.08
N VAL A 249 -2.30 -9.98 -13.54
CA VAL A 249 -3.52 -10.14 -14.34
C VAL A 249 -4.54 -9.09 -13.93
N PRO A 250 -5.31 -8.54 -14.89
CA PRO A 250 -6.38 -7.60 -14.57
C PRO A 250 -7.37 -8.18 -13.56
N ASP A 251 -7.93 -7.31 -12.71
CA ASP A 251 -9.08 -7.69 -11.90
C ASP A 251 -10.34 -7.65 -12.77
N SER A 252 -10.88 -8.84 -13.07
CA SER A 252 -12.05 -9.06 -13.93
C SER A 252 -13.33 -8.34 -13.47
N GLY A 253 -13.35 -7.72 -12.28
CA GLY A 253 -14.47 -6.94 -11.75
C GLY A 253 -14.20 -5.44 -11.57
N SER A 254 -12.98 -4.95 -11.78
CA SER A 254 -12.67 -3.53 -11.55
C SER A 254 -12.94 -2.72 -12.83
N GLY A 255 -13.97 -1.87 -12.80
CA GLY A 255 -14.16 -0.79 -13.77
C GLY A 255 -13.07 0.29 -13.73
N SER A 256 -11.98 0.05 -12.99
CA SER A 256 -10.78 0.88 -12.88
C SER A 256 -9.91 0.70 -14.13
N SER A 257 -10.44 1.07 -15.28
CA SER A 257 -9.60 1.37 -16.44
C SER A 257 -8.73 2.58 -16.08
N GLY A 258 -7.41 2.39 -16.00
CA GLY A 258 -6.44 3.48 -15.95
C GLY A 258 -6.43 4.30 -17.25
N GLY A 259 -7.57 4.88 -17.63
CA GLY A 259 -7.79 5.63 -18.86
C GLY A 259 -7.85 4.79 -20.14
N SER A 260 -7.71 3.47 -20.09
CA SER A 260 -7.75 2.59 -21.27
C SER A 260 -9.11 1.92 -21.40
N THR A 261 -9.81 2.16 -22.51
CA THR A 261 -10.99 1.39 -22.93
C THR A 261 -10.65 -0.10 -22.90
N ALA A 262 -11.47 -0.88 -22.20
CA ALA A 262 -11.26 -2.30 -21.89
C ALA A 262 -11.03 -3.20 -23.12
N THR A 263 -9.79 -3.26 -23.60
CA THR A 263 -9.35 -4.20 -24.63
C THR A 263 -7.97 -4.75 -24.25
N SER A 264 -7.93 -6.02 -23.79
CA SER A 264 -6.76 -6.90 -23.59
C SER A 264 -5.61 -6.42 -22.68
N SER A 265 -5.23 -7.23 -21.67
CA SER A 265 -4.07 -7.07 -20.77
C SER A 265 -3.72 -5.64 -20.34
N ASN A 266 -4.22 -5.21 -19.17
CA ASN A 266 -3.88 -3.89 -18.60
C ASN A 266 -2.52 -3.86 -17.87
N ILE A 267 -1.71 -4.91 -17.97
CA ILE A 267 -0.36 -4.95 -17.40
C ILE A 267 0.64 -4.59 -18.49
N GLY A 268 1.35 -3.47 -18.32
CA GLY A 268 2.39 -3.00 -19.21
C GLY A 268 3.68 -3.78 -19.04
N SER A 269 4.37 -3.62 -17.90
CA SER A 269 5.66 -4.28 -17.68
C SER A 269 6.09 -4.42 -16.22
N ALA A 270 6.75 -5.53 -15.90
CA ALA A 270 7.32 -5.76 -14.58
C ALA A 270 8.77 -6.26 -14.70
N SER A 271 9.68 -5.58 -13.98
CA SER A 271 11.09 -5.98 -13.87
C SER A 271 11.39 -6.46 -12.46
N PHE A 272 11.85 -7.69 -12.32
CA PHE A 272 12.20 -8.33 -11.05
C PHE A 272 13.71 -8.53 -10.97
N LEU A 273 14.33 -7.96 -9.95
CA LEU A 273 15.79 -7.92 -9.75
C LEU A 273 16.15 -8.45 -8.36
N ASP A 274 17.19 -9.27 -8.26
CA ASP A 274 17.81 -9.71 -7.00
C ASP A 274 16.80 -10.26 -5.98
N SER A 275 15.88 -11.10 -6.42
CA SER A 275 14.74 -11.53 -5.62
C SER A 275 14.80 -13.03 -5.32
N SER A 276 14.09 -13.46 -4.29
CA SER A 276 14.10 -14.86 -3.86
C SER A 276 12.71 -15.36 -3.50
N PHE A 277 12.45 -16.60 -3.88
CA PHE A 277 11.20 -17.32 -3.63
C PHE A 277 11.54 -18.65 -2.98
N ASN A 278 10.94 -18.88 -1.83
CA ASN A 278 11.12 -20.08 -1.03
C ASN A 278 9.75 -20.68 -0.68
N ASN A 279 9.52 -21.92 -1.11
CA ASN A 279 8.24 -22.62 -0.98
C ASN A 279 7.08 -21.83 -1.61
N ALA A 280 7.13 -21.67 -2.93
CA ALA A 280 6.04 -21.06 -3.68
C ALA A 280 5.51 -21.99 -4.77
N ASN A 281 4.21 -22.01 -5.03
CA ASN A 281 3.71 -22.82 -6.16
C ASN A 281 4.20 -22.19 -7.47
N THR A 282 3.95 -20.88 -7.62
CA THR A 282 4.33 -20.14 -8.83
C THR A 282 4.97 -18.81 -8.49
N VAL A 283 6.04 -18.44 -9.21
CA VAL A 283 6.71 -17.14 -9.06
C VAL A 283 5.93 -16.01 -9.74
N VAL A 284 5.61 -16.14 -11.03
CA VAL A 284 4.82 -15.15 -11.79
C VAL A 284 3.66 -15.83 -12.53
N VAL A 285 2.47 -15.23 -12.45
CA VAL A 285 1.30 -15.54 -13.28
C VAL A 285 1.04 -14.34 -14.20
N VAL A 286 0.87 -14.58 -15.50
CA VAL A 286 0.54 -13.57 -16.53
C VAL A 286 -0.70 -13.96 -17.33
N GLU A 287 -1.23 -13.05 -18.15
CA GLU A 287 -2.17 -13.44 -19.22
C GLU A 287 -1.45 -14.29 -20.30
N PRO A 288 -2.18 -15.12 -21.08
CA PRO A 288 -1.58 -15.96 -22.10
C PRO A 288 -0.86 -15.10 -23.16
N PRO A 289 0.43 -15.35 -23.44
CA PRO A 289 1.15 -14.63 -24.47
C PRO A 289 0.49 -14.83 -25.84
N SER A 290 0.37 -13.75 -26.60
CA SER A 290 -0.20 -13.79 -27.95
C SER A 290 0.82 -13.36 -28.99
N LYS A 291 0.75 -14.00 -30.16
CA LYS A 291 1.53 -13.61 -31.35
C LYS A 291 0.89 -12.44 -32.10
N THR A 292 -0.36 -12.12 -31.80
CA THR A 292 -1.09 -11.01 -32.42
C THR A 292 -0.64 -9.71 -31.75
N SER A 293 -0.12 -8.79 -32.55
CA SER A 293 0.34 -7.48 -32.09
C SER A 293 -0.74 -6.76 -31.26
N GLY A 294 -0.34 -6.22 -30.11
CA GLY A 294 -1.22 -5.48 -29.19
C GLY A 294 -2.13 -6.34 -28.31
N THR A 295 -1.93 -7.67 -28.26
CA THR A 295 -2.69 -8.57 -27.38
C THR A 295 -1.76 -9.44 -26.55
N GLY A 296 -2.16 -9.82 -25.32
CA GLY A 296 -1.39 -10.73 -24.47
C GLY A 296 0.05 -10.25 -24.19
N THR A 297 0.23 -8.92 -24.04
CA THR A 297 1.54 -8.29 -23.92
C THR A 297 1.81 -7.86 -22.47
N THR A 298 2.49 -8.70 -21.70
CA THR A 298 3.12 -8.28 -20.43
C THR A 298 4.63 -8.28 -20.63
N GLY A 299 5.26 -7.11 -20.55
CA GLY A 299 6.72 -7.01 -20.53
C GLY A 299 7.24 -7.63 -19.23
N LEU A 300 8.11 -8.64 -19.32
CA LEU A 300 8.60 -9.36 -18.14
C LEU A 300 10.12 -9.48 -18.18
N VAL A 301 10.78 -8.97 -17.14
CA VAL A 301 12.22 -9.13 -16.91
C VAL A 301 12.43 -9.82 -15.56
N LEU A 302 13.22 -10.89 -15.56
CA LEU A 302 13.63 -11.62 -14.37
C LEU A 302 15.16 -11.72 -14.38
N GLU A 303 15.80 -11.10 -13.40
CA GLU A 303 17.26 -11.07 -13.28
C GLU A 303 17.70 -11.38 -11.85
N ASN A 304 18.61 -12.35 -11.71
CA ASN A 304 19.12 -12.84 -10.43
C ASN A 304 17.99 -13.24 -9.47
N ILE A 305 17.16 -14.20 -9.91
CA ILE A 305 16.05 -14.74 -9.13
C ILE A 305 16.40 -16.10 -8.56
N LYS A 306 16.48 -16.18 -7.24
CA LYS A 306 16.77 -17.43 -6.51
C LYS A 306 15.49 -18.18 -6.18
N LEU A 307 15.42 -19.46 -6.57
CA LEU A 307 14.24 -20.29 -6.37
C LEU A 307 14.57 -21.52 -5.50
N SER A 308 13.74 -21.77 -4.49
CA SER A 308 13.81 -22.98 -3.66
C SER A 308 12.40 -23.46 -3.33
N GLY A 309 12.13 -24.76 -3.49
CA GLY A 309 10.79 -25.30 -3.27
C GLY A 309 9.72 -24.67 -4.17
N VAL A 310 10.09 -24.31 -5.41
CA VAL A 310 9.18 -23.69 -6.39
C VAL A 310 8.67 -24.72 -7.39
N THR A 311 7.38 -24.68 -7.75
CA THR A 311 6.79 -25.63 -8.73
C THR A 311 6.86 -25.12 -10.17
N ALA A 312 6.62 -23.82 -10.41
CA ALA A 312 6.77 -23.18 -11.71
C ALA A 312 7.31 -21.75 -11.57
N ALA A 313 8.18 -21.32 -12.48
CA ALA A 313 8.66 -19.94 -12.49
C ALA A 313 7.62 -19.01 -13.10
N VAL A 314 7.21 -19.24 -14.35
CA VAL A 314 6.21 -18.42 -15.03
C VAL A 314 5.13 -19.31 -15.62
N VAL A 315 3.88 -19.01 -15.29
CA VAL A 315 2.69 -19.65 -15.88
C VAL A 315 1.74 -18.59 -16.42
N ASP A 316 0.90 -18.97 -17.37
CA ASP A 316 -0.26 -18.15 -17.71
C ASP A 316 -1.46 -18.43 -16.77
N ASN A 317 -2.48 -17.58 -16.86
CA ASN A 317 -3.70 -17.68 -16.06
C ASN A 317 -4.62 -18.86 -16.46
N THR A 318 -4.27 -19.65 -17.48
CA THR A 318 -4.90 -20.94 -17.81
C THR A 318 -4.18 -22.12 -17.15
N GLY A 319 -3.00 -21.87 -16.57
CA GLY A 319 -2.16 -22.86 -15.92
C GLY A 319 -1.05 -23.44 -16.82
N ALA A 320 -0.91 -22.94 -18.06
CA ALA A 320 0.18 -23.39 -18.93
C ALA A 320 1.51 -22.82 -18.45
N THR A 321 2.54 -23.67 -18.39
CA THR A 321 3.89 -23.24 -18.01
C THR A 321 4.56 -22.52 -19.18
N ILE A 322 5.00 -21.27 -18.95
CA ILE A 322 5.78 -20.47 -19.89
C ILE A 322 7.28 -20.65 -19.62
N LEU A 323 7.66 -20.64 -18.34
CA LEU A 323 9.04 -20.87 -17.89
C LEU A 323 9.02 -21.89 -16.74
N GLY A 324 9.73 -23.00 -16.94
CA GLY A 324 9.93 -24.04 -15.91
C GLY A 324 10.83 -23.57 -14.77
N VAL A 325 11.13 -24.48 -13.83
CA VAL A 325 11.94 -24.15 -12.65
C VAL A 325 13.41 -24.49 -12.88
N SER A 326 14.28 -23.56 -12.49
CA SER A 326 15.70 -23.75 -12.23
C SER A 326 16.01 -23.21 -10.82
N SER A 327 17.13 -23.60 -10.22
CA SER A 327 17.52 -23.06 -8.91
C SER A 327 17.75 -21.54 -8.95
N ASN A 328 18.17 -21.01 -10.10
CA ASN A 328 18.34 -19.58 -10.35
C ASN A 328 17.86 -19.20 -11.76
N ILE A 329 17.31 -18.00 -11.93
CA ILE A 329 17.01 -17.36 -13.22
C ILE A 329 17.93 -16.15 -13.39
N GLY A 330 18.67 -16.11 -14.50
CA GLY A 330 19.73 -15.12 -14.73
C GLY A 330 21.09 -15.55 -14.16
N PRO A 331 22.12 -14.70 -14.34
CA PRO A 331 23.46 -14.95 -13.80
C PRO A 331 23.50 -14.94 -12.27
#